data_AF-W4EC49-F1
#
_entry.id   AF-W4EC49-F1
#
_cell.length_a   1.000
_cell.length_b   1.000
_cell.length_c   1.000
_cell.angle_alpha   90.00
_cell.angle_beta   90.00
_cell.angle_gamma   90.00
#
_symmetry.space_group_name_H-M   'P 1'
#
loop_
_entity.id
_entity.type
_entity.pdbx_description
1 polymer ?
#
loop_
_entity_poly.entity_id
_entity_poly.type
_entity_poly.pdbx_seq_one_letter_code
_entity_poly.pdbx_strand_id
1 'polypeptide(L)' 'MTLESIFGKVVKSIRINKNITQAQLAAESTLERTYISELENGKYQPTLTSLFDIARGLGIKPSDLVKLVELEFENQSNR' A
#
# COMPACT_ATOMS: atom_id res chain seq x y z
N MET A 1 -11.89 -8.62 5.63
CA MET A 1 -11.76 -7.21 5.18
C MET A 1 -12.01 -7.13 3.68
N THR A 2 -12.26 -5.95 3.11
CA THR A 2 -12.27 -5.80 1.65
C THR A 2 -10.83 -5.77 1.10
N LEU A 3 -10.66 -5.97 -0.21
CA LEU A 3 -9.34 -5.98 -0.84
C LEU A 3 -8.63 -4.62 -0.71
N GLU A 4 -9.37 -3.52 -0.76
CA GLU A 4 -8.86 -2.15 -0.56
C GLU A 4 -8.28 -1.97 0.84
N SER A 5 -8.99 -2.48 1.86
CA SER A 5 -8.53 -2.43 3.25
C SER A 5 -7.29 -3.29 3.47
N ILE A 6 -7.20 -4.46 2.83
CA ILE A 6 -6.01 -5.32 2.87
C ILE A 6 -4.82 -4.62 2.21
N PHE A 7 -5.01 -4.05 1.02
CA PHE A 7 -3.97 -3.30 0.31
C PHE A 7 -3.45 -2.14 1.16
N GLY A 8 -4.36 -1.32 1.70
CA GLY A 8 -4.01 -0.20 2.58
C GLY A 8 -3.22 -0.64 3.82
N LYS A 9 -3.62 -1.75 4.45
CA LYS A 9 -2.90 -2.33 5.60
C LYS A 9 -1.48 -2.75 5.23
N VAL A 10 -1.29 -3.41 4.09
CA VAL A 10 0.04 -3.84 3.62
C VAL A 10 0.94 -2.65 3.35
N VAL A 11 0.46 -1.65 2.60
CA VAL A 11 1.20 -0.41 2.32
C VAL A 11 1.62 0.28 3.62
N LYS A 12 0.68 0.47 4.55
CA LYS A 12 0.94 1.08 5.86
C LYS A 12 1.99 0.31 6.65
N SER A 13 1.93 -1.02 6.64
CA SER A 13 2.88 -1.87 7.36
C SER A 13 4.30 -1.73 6.81
N ILE A 14 4.46 -1.76 5.48
CA ILE A 14 5.77 -1.57 4.83
C ILE A 14 6.29 -0.17 5.12
N ARG A 15 5.43 0.85 5.02
CA ARG A 15 5.79 2.25 5.28
C ARG A 15 6.33 2.44 6.70
N ILE A 16 5.64 1.90 7.70
CA ILE A 16 6.06 1.96 9.11
C ILE A 16 7.38 1.22 9.32
N ASN A 17 7.54 0.03 8.73
CA ASN A 17 8.80 -0.73 8.81
C ASN A 17 9.98 0.01 8.19
N LYS A 18 9.73 0.90 7.22
CA LYS A 18 10.74 1.77 6.60
C LYS A 18 10.93 3.10 7.32
N ASN A 19 10.21 3.36 8.40
CA ASN A 19 10.26 4.60 9.18
C ASN A 19 10.00 5.88 8.35
N ILE A 20 9.16 5.80 7.32
CA ILE A 20 8.77 6.96 6.52
C ILE A 20 7.34 7.41 6.84
N THR A 21 7.09 8.70 6.75
CA THR A 21 5.77 9.32 6.93
C THR A 21 4.91 9.17 5.67
N GLN A 22 3.60 9.37 5.79
CA GLN A 22 2.72 9.43 4.62
C GLN A 22 3.11 10.54 3.64
N ALA A 23 3.65 11.67 4.15
CA ALA A 23 4.13 12.77 3.32
C ALA A 23 5.38 12.39 2.51
N GLN A 24 6.31 11.63 3.12
CA GLN A 24 7.48 11.10 2.41
C GLN A 24 7.08 10.09 1.35
N LEU A 25 6.21 9.12 1.69
CA LEU A 25 5.71 8.18 0.69
C LEU A 25 5.00 8.89 -0.47
N ALA A 26 4.16 9.88 -0.18
CA ALA A 26 3.49 10.71 -1.20
C ALA A 26 4.49 11.38 -2.14
N ALA A 27 5.51 12.03 -1.59
CA ALA A 27 6.57 12.67 -2.38
C ALA A 27 7.33 11.66 -3.26
N GLU A 28 7.74 10.52 -2.70
CA GLU A 28 8.52 9.50 -3.42
C GLU A 28 7.69 8.71 -4.44
N SER A 29 6.37 8.67 -4.27
CA SER A 29 5.43 8.05 -5.22
C SER A 29 4.80 9.04 -6.19
N THR A 30 5.13 10.33 -6.14
CA THR A 30 4.46 11.38 -6.95
C THR A 30 2.93 11.37 -6.79
N LEU A 31 2.45 11.04 -5.59
CA LEU A 31 1.03 11.01 -5.22
C LEU A 31 0.72 12.07 -4.16
N GLU A 32 -0.57 12.40 -4.02
CA GLU A 32 -1.02 13.31 -2.97
C GLU A 32 -1.00 12.63 -1.59
N ARG A 33 -0.59 13.37 -0.54
CA ARG A 33 -0.58 12.85 0.83
C ARG A 33 -1.96 12.35 1.27
N THR A 34 -3.01 13.07 0.88
CA THR A 34 -4.40 12.70 1.19
C THR A 34 -4.77 11.37 0.54
N TYR A 35 -4.36 11.16 -0.72
CA TYR A 35 -4.55 9.88 -1.40
C TYR A 35 -3.86 8.73 -0.66
N ILE A 36 -2.60 8.90 -0.24
CA ILE A 36 -1.88 7.89 0.57
C ILE A 36 -2.63 7.61 1.89
N SER A 37 -3.11 8.64 2.58
CA SER A 37 -3.89 8.46 3.81
C SER A 37 -5.19 7.69 3.57
N GLU A 38 -5.95 8.04 2.54
CA GLU A 38 -7.22 7.39 2.22
C GLU A 38 -7.02 5.94 1.75
N LEU A 39 -5.98 5.69 0.97
CA LEU A 39 -5.54 4.36 0.58
C LEU A 39 -5.19 3.50 1.80
N GLU A 40 -4.38 4.00 2.74
CA GLU A 40 -4.03 3.26 3.96
C GLU A 40 -5.22 2.95 4.86
N ASN A 41 -6.31 3.72 4.72
CA ASN A 41 -7.58 3.50 5.42
C ASN A 41 -8.58 2.68 4.58
N GLY A 42 -8.17 2.12 3.44
CA GLY A 42 -9.01 1.27 2.59
C GLY A 42 -10.15 1.99 1.89
N LYS A 43 -10.04 3.31 1.69
CA LYS A 43 -11.09 4.11 1.02
C LYS A 43 -11.04 4.02 -0.50
N TYR A 44 -9.89 3.62 -1.06
CA TYR A 44 -9.68 3.51 -2.49
C TYR A 44 -9.03 2.19 -2.88
N GLN A 45 -9.44 1.69 -4.04
CA GLN A 45 -8.71 0.68 -4.77
C GLN A 45 -7.60 1.35 -5.59
N PRO A 46 -6.33 0.94 -5.47
CA PRO A 46 -5.26 1.48 -6.30
C PRO A 46 -5.46 1.06 -7.76
N THR A 47 -5.15 1.97 -8.69
CA THR A 47 -4.95 1.57 -10.10
C THR A 47 -3.61 0.83 -10.24
N LEU A 48 -3.39 0.17 -11.37
CA LEU A 48 -2.08 -0.43 -11.66
C LEU A 48 -0.97 0.62 -11.66
N THR A 49 -1.24 1.81 -12.19
CA THR A 49 -0.30 2.95 -12.17
C THR A 49 0.06 3.33 -10.73
N SER A 50 -0.96 3.56 -9.89
CA SER A 50 -0.77 3.93 -8.49
C SER A 50 -0.02 2.84 -7.72
N LEU A 51 -0.26 1.56 -8.01
CA LEU A 51 0.47 0.45 -7.42
C LEU A 51 1.97 0.53 -7.73
N PHE A 52 2.34 0.81 -8.98
CA PHE A 52 3.74 0.97 -9.37
C PHE A 52 4.38 2.19 -8.72
N ASP A 53 3.64 3.28 -8.63
CA ASP A 53 4.08 4.51 -7.99
C ASP A 53 4.32 4.33 -6.49
N ILE A 54 3.38 3.67 -5.80
CA ILE A 54 3.52 3.32 -4.38
C ILE A 54 4.68 2.36 -4.17
N ALA A 55 4.82 1.32 -5.00
CA ALA A 55 5.94 0.39 -4.90
C ALA A 55 7.30 1.10 -5.07
N ARG A 56 7.38 2.06 -6.01
CA ARG A 56 8.56 2.92 -6.18
C ARG A 56 8.84 3.76 -4.93
N GLY A 57 7.82 4.43 -4.38
CA GLY A 57 7.95 5.23 -3.16
C GLY A 57 8.18 4.40 -1.89
N LEU A 58 7.85 3.12 -1.89
CA LEU A 58 8.24 2.18 -0.85
C LEU A 58 9.61 1.56 -1.12
N GLY A 59 10.22 1.77 -2.28
CA GLY A 59 11.49 1.15 -2.67
C GLY A 59 11.42 -0.39 -2.70
N ILE A 60 10.34 -0.96 -3.23
CA ILE A 60 10.17 -2.41 -3.44
C ILE A 60 9.63 -2.68 -4.85
N LYS A 61 9.66 -3.94 -5.31
CA LYS A 61 9.06 -4.27 -6.61
C LYS A 61 7.54 -4.29 -6.50
N PRO A 62 6.81 -3.87 -7.54
CA PRO A 62 5.35 -4.03 -7.63
C PRO A 62 4.88 -5.47 -7.39
N SER A 63 5.63 -6.46 -7.89
CA SER A 63 5.36 -7.89 -7.68
C SER A 63 5.44 -8.29 -6.21
N ASP A 64 6.40 -7.74 -5.46
CA ASP A 64 6.58 -8.04 -4.04
C ASP A 64 5.43 -7.43 -3.23
N LEU A 65 4.98 -6.23 -3.62
CA LEU A 65 3.80 -5.60 -3.03
C LEU A 65 2.54 -6.46 -3.25
N VAL A 66 2.29 -6.91 -4.48
CA VAL A 66 1.15 -7.80 -4.80
C VAL A 66 1.23 -9.11 -4.02
N LYS A 67 2.41 -9.72 -3.94
CA LYS A 67 2.62 -10.95 -3.16
C LYS A 67 2.28 -10.77 -1.68
N LEU A 68 2.67 -9.64 -1.07
CA LEU A 68 2.33 -9.36 0.32
C LEU A 68 0.82 -9.14 0.53
N VAL A 69 0.16 -8.54 -0.45
CA VAL A 69 -1.31 -8.37 -0.46
C VAL A 69 -2.02 -9.71 -0.56
N GLU A 70 -1.56 -10.61 -1.44
CA GLU A 70 -2.06 -11.99 -1.58
C GLU A 70 -1.91 -12.77 -0.27
N LEU A 71 -0.73 -12.74 0.36
CA LEU A 71 -0.49 -13.40 1.65
C LEU A 71 -1.40 -12.86 2.77
N GLU A 72 -1.58 -11.55 2.85
CA GLU A 72 -2.50 -10.95 3.84
C GLU A 72 -3.96 -11.31 3.56
N PHE A 73 -4.35 -11.44 2.29
CA PHE A 73 -5.68 -11.88 1.89
C PHE A 73 -5.96 -13.32 2.34
N GLU A 74 -5.04 -14.25 2.04
CA GLU A 74 -5.16 -15.65 2.46
C GLU A 74 -5.20 -15.82 3.99
N ASN A 75 -4.38 -15.07 4.71
CA ASN A 75 -4.36 -15.08 6.17
C ASN A 75 -5.69 -14.66 6.81
N GLN A 76 -6.51 -13.88 6.09
CA GLN A 76 -7.85 -13.53 6.54
C GLN A 76 -8.93 -14.50 6.06
N SER A 77 -8.73 -15.20 4.95
CA SER A 77 -9.63 -16.27 4.51
C SER A 77 -9.53 -17.53 5.37
N ASN A 78 -8.38 -17.73 6.03
CA ASN A 78 -8.12 -18.86 6.93
C ASN A 78 -8.47 -18.57 8.40
N ARG A 79 -9.10 -17.43 8.70
CA ARG A 79 -9.59 -17.03 10.03
C ARG A 79 -11.10 -16.94 10.03
#